data_AF-A0A2P8IH87-F1
#
_entry.id   AF-A0A2P8IH87-F1
#
_cell.length_a   1.000
_cell.length_b   1.000
_cell.length_c   1.000
_cell.angle_alpha   90.00
_cell.angle_beta   90.00
_cell.angle_gamma   90.00
#
_symmetry.space_group_name_H-M   'P 1'
#
loop_
_entity.id
_entity.type
_entity.pdbx_description
1 polymer ?
#
loop_
_entity_poly.entity_id
_entity_poly.type
_entity_poly.pdbx_seq_one_letter_code
_entity_poly.pdbx_strand_id
1 'polypeptide(L)'
;MARSSLTEQLVDLRRRYTGENLTQAVPAVKAVLHDLPDDRRERVVDALRGEADVRGLFLPDAEEDDQRALECVLLKAGIDAGLHLQLRPPASMLRPAHAFRTVEPGRHPRVHLTDHALGPLLYELLPRHDDSWVAGVAGLRVTHHPRSVELRLVGLDAAVHLAGVDERAWADGMKYVRTLLKGRGLNAAFVDGPLAAVERDHLAETPYPTGVGSAVLRRYHLFSAAPWVRALAQGDRWWVEWPASLGVPKVADQLLHPVFGLPGAVETPSAGGGLGLSTGWYDLFLREVDGPDPEHEPALAAMEWPEGVTGWWEPPQAVK
;
A
#
# COMPACT_ATOMS: atom_id res chain seq x y z
N MET A 1 9.50 -17.35 -31.44
CA MET A 1 9.47 -16.52 -30.21
C MET A 1 10.69 -16.89 -29.39
N ALA A 2 11.62 -15.95 -29.15
CA ALA A 2 12.82 -16.25 -28.37
C ALA A 2 12.42 -16.59 -26.92
N ARG A 3 12.95 -17.68 -26.37
CA ARG A 3 12.82 -18.00 -24.95
C ARG A 3 13.48 -16.86 -24.16
N SER A 4 12.70 -16.02 -23.49
CA SER A 4 13.27 -15.04 -22.54
C SER A 4 14.02 -15.80 -21.44
N SER A 5 15.13 -15.24 -20.97
CA SER A 5 15.92 -15.84 -19.90
C SER A 5 15.10 -15.97 -18.61
N LEU A 6 15.44 -16.93 -17.76
CA LEU A 6 14.80 -17.12 -16.44
C LEU A 6 14.76 -15.81 -15.63
N THR A 7 15.88 -15.07 -15.64
CA THR A 7 16.00 -13.79 -14.95
C THR A 7 15.02 -12.74 -15.50
N GLU A 8 14.85 -12.64 -16.83
CA GLU A 8 13.92 -11.69 -17.42
C GLU A 8 12.47 -11.99 -17.01
N GLN A 9 12.06 -13.27 -17.02
CA GLN A 9 10.73 -13.68 -16.57
C GLN A 9 10.47 -13.31 -15.11
N LEU A 10 11.43 -13.59 -14.23
CA LEU A 10 11.32 -13.28 -12.81
C LEU A 10 11.32 -11.76 -12.55
N VAL A 11 12.10 -11.00 -13.31
CA VAL A 11 12.11 -9.53 -13.24
C VAL A 11 10.76 -8.97 -13.68
N ASP A 12 10.21 -9.42 -14.81
CA ASP A 12 8.91 -8.95 -15.28
C ASP A 12 7.78 -9.31 -14.34
N LEU A 13 7.81 -10.51 -13.75
CA LEU A 13 6.90 -10.89 -12.67
C LEU A 13 7.06 -9.96 -11.47
N ARG A 14 8.27 -9.78 -10.94
CA ARG A 14 8.50 -8.92 -9.77
C ARG A 14 7.91 -7.52 -9.97
N ARG A 15 8.24 -6.88 -11.10
CA ARG A 15 7.73 -5.54 -11.44
C ARG A 15 6.21 -5.46 -11.49
N ARG A 16 5.54 -6.52 -11.95
CA ARG A 16 4.07 -6.60 -11.98
C ARG A 16 3.44 -6.61 -10.58
N TYR A 17 4.10 -7.18 -9.59
CA TYR A 17 3.57 -7.28 -8.22
C TYR A 17 3.95 -6.07 -7.37
N THR A 18 5.16 -5.52 -7.58
CA THR A 18 5.73 -4.49 -6.70
C THR A 18 5.69 -3.08 -7.30
N GLY A 19 5.55 -2.94 -8.62
CA GLY A 19 5.68 -1.67 -9.32
C GLY A 19 7.13 -1.19 -9.46
N GLU A 20 8.11 -2.05 -9.17
CA GLU A 20 9.53 -1.72 -9.31
C GLU A 20 9.90 -1.45 -10.77
N ASN A 21 10.91 -0.61 -10.97
CA ASN A 21 11.58 -0.44 -12.26
C ASN A 21 12.71 -1.48 -12.44
N LEU A 22 13.34 -1.51 -13.61
CA LEU A 22 14.41 -2.47 -13.90
C LEU A 22 15.63 -2.31 -12.99
N THR A 23 15.98 -1.08 -12.59
CA THR A 23 17.14 -0.82 -11.71
C THR A 23 16.92 -1.31 -10.28
N GLN A 24 15.66 -1.50 -9.87
CA GLN A 24 15.28 -2.07 -8.57
C GLN A 24 15.09 -3.59 -8.68
N ALA A 25 14.32 -4.07 -9.66
CA ALA A 25 13.93 -5.47 -9.76
C ALA A 25 15.07 -6.42 -10.19
N VAL A 26 15.95 -5.99 -11.10
CA VAL A 26 17.07 -6.82 -11.59
C VAL A 26 18.02 -7.22 -10.46
N PRO A 27 18.58 -6.30 -9.65
CA PRO A 27 19.47 -6.70 -8.57
C PRO A 27 18.76 -7.54 -7.51
N ALA A 28 17.49 -7.26 -7.20
CA ALA A 28 16.72 -8.05 -6.23
C ALA A 28 16.53 -9.51 -6.67
N VAL A 29 16.14 -9.74 -7.93
CA VAL A 29 16.01 -11.10 -8.49
C VAL A 29 17.37 -11.80 -8.55
N LYS A 30 18.42 -11.09 -8.98
CA LYS A 30 19.77 -11.65 -9.07
C LYS A 30 20.32 -12.06 -7.71
N ALA A 31 20.09 -11.27 -6.66
CA ALA A 31 20.51 -11.60 -5.30
C ALA A 31 19.91 -12.95 -4.86
N VAL A 32 18.60 -13.13 -5.03
CA VAL A 32 17.94 -14.39 -4.71
C VAL A 32 18.50 -15.55 -5.56
N LEU A 33 18.60 -15.38 -6.89
CA LEU A 33 19.13 -16.44 -7.77
C LEU A 33 20.59 -16.81 -7.47
N HIS A 34 21.40 -15.85 -7.05
CA HIS A 34 22.80 -16.07 -6.71
C HIS A 34 22.94 -16.97 -5.49
N ASP A 35 22.09 -16.78 -4.48
CA ASP A 35 22.15 -17.50 -3.20
C ASP A 35 21.43 -18.86 -3.24
N LEU A 36 20.75 -19.19 -4.34
CA LEU A 36 20.07 -20.47 -4.53
C LEU A 36 21.03 -21.57 -5.01
N PRO A 37 21.05 -22.73 -4.31
CA PRO A 37 21.62 -23.98 -4.84
C PRO A 37 21.01 -24.39 -6.19
N ASP A 38 21.74 -25.16 -6.99
CA ASP A 38 21.30 -25.53 -8.35
C ASP A 38 20.01 -26.37 -8.36
N ASP A 39 19.82 -27.27 -7.39
CA ASP A 39 18.58 -28.04 -7.20
C ASP A 39 17.37 -27.14 -6.89
N ARG A 40 17.59 -26.00 -6.24
CA ARG A 40 16.54 -25.01 -5.98
C ARG A 40 16.23 -24.16 -7.20
N ARG A 41 17.19 -23.93 -8.11
CA ARG A 41 16.94 -23.21 -9.37
C ARG A 41 16.03 -23.99 -10.31
N GLU A 42 16.18 -25.32 -10.37
CA GLU A 42 15.26 -26.19 -11.11
C GLU A 42 13.82 -26.04 -10.59
N ARG A 43 13.62 -26.05 -9.27
CA ARG A 43 12.28 -25.83 -8.67
C ARG A 43 11.68 -24.46 -9.02
N VAL A 44 12.49 -23.43 -9.25
CA VAL A 44 11.99 -22.13 -9.73
C VAL A 44 11.49 -22.23 -11.18
N VAL A 45 12.20 -22.97 -12.03
CA VAL A 45 11.75 -23.23 -13.41
C VAL A 45 10.47 -24.04 -13.42
N ASP A 46 10.37 -25.07 -12.59
CA ASP A 46 9.17 -25.89 -12.44
C ASP A 46 7.99 -25.06 -11.89
N ALA A 47 8.25 -24.16 -10.94
CA ALA A 47 7.23 -23.25 -10.43
C ALA A 47 6.72 -22.29 -11.51
N LEU A 48 7.57 -21.78 -12.41
CA LEU A 48 7.13 -20.97 -13.55
C LEU A 48 6.26 -21.76 -14.54
N ARG A 49 6.32 -23.10 -14.52
CA ARG A 49 5.44 -24.00 -15.28
C ARG A 49 4.18 -24.42 -14.52
N GLY A 50 4.07 -24.05 -13.23
CA GLY A 50 2.99 -24.49 -12.35
C GLY A 50 3.19 -25.90 -11.76
N GLU A 51 4.40 -26.44 -11.84
CA GLU A 51 4.75 -27.81 -11.40
C GLU A 51 5.35 -27.85 -9.98
N ALA A 52 5.68 -26.68 -9.42
CA ALA A 52 6.19 -26.52 -8.06
C ALA A 52 5.66 -25.22 -7.41
N ASP A 53 5.88 -25.08 -6.11
CA ASP A 53 5.57 -23.87 -5.35
C ASP A 53 6.85 -23.37 -4.66
N VAL A 54 7.23 -22.13 -4.99
CA VAL A 54 8.37 -21.41 -4.39
C VAL A 54 7.94 -20.02 -3.90
N ARG A 55 6.65 -19.82 -3.60
CA ARG A 55 6.15 -18.56 -3.06
C ARG A 55 6.92 -18.15 -1.80
N GLY A 56 7.16 -16.85 -1.67
CA GLY A 56 7.95 -16.27 -0.59
C GLY A 56 9.46 -16.19 -0.89
N LEU A 57 9.95 -16.86 -1.92
CA LEU A 57 11.37 -16.83 -2.27
C LEU A 57 11.81 -15.48 -2.90
N PHE A 58 11.05 -14.98 -3.88
CA PHE A 58 11.38 -13.72 -4.57
C PHE A 58 10.61 -12.50 -4.06
N LEU A 59 9.56 -12.75 -3.30
CA LEU A 59 8.69 -11.75 -2.68
C LEU A 59 8.25 -12.27 -1.31
N PRO A 60 9.16 -12.26 -0.31
CA PRO A 60 8.84 -12.72 1.04
C PRO A 60 7.83 -11.77 1.69
N ASP A 61 7.03 -12.31 2.61
CA ASP A 61 6.23 -11.49 3.52
C ASP A 61 7.08 -11.00 4.70
N ALA A 62 6.54 -10.11 5.54
CA ALA A 62 7.22 -9.68 6.75
C ALA A 62 7.29 -10.86 7.73
N GLU A 63 8.48 -11.15 8.26
CA GLU A 63 8.69 -12.28 9.20
C GLU A 63 8.16 -11.96 10.60
N GLU A 64 8.30 -10.72 11.04
CA GLU A 64 7.93 -10.26 12.39
C GLU A 64 6.51 -9.66 12.45
N ASP A 65 5.79 -9.91 13.54
CA ASP A 65 4.43 -9.38 13.77
C ASP A 65 4.39 -7.85 13.80
N ASP A 66 5.39 -7.24 14.44
CA ASP A 66 5.54 -5.79 14.53
C ASP A 66 5.60 -5.14 13.14
N GLN A 67 6.39 -5.75 12.25
CA GLN A 67 6.53 -5.28 10.87
C GLN A 67 5.26 -5.52 10.06
N ARG A 68 4.57 -6.66 10.26
CA ARG A 68 3.25 -6.91 9.66
C ARG A 68 2.23 -5.86 10.06
N ALA A 69 2.18 -5.50 11.35
CA ALA A 69 1.26 -4.50 11.87
C ALA A 69 1.49 -3.13 11.24
N LEU A 70 2.75 -2.67 11.17
CA LEU A 70 3.11 -1.41 10.52
C LEU A 70 2.75 -1.40 9.03
N GLU A 71 3.01 -2.49 8.31
CA GLU A 71 2.66 -2.60 6.89
C GLU A 71 1.14 -2.63 6.65
N CYS A 72 0.36 -3.30 7.50
CA CYS A 72 -1.10 -3.28 7.45
C CYS A 72 -1.67 -1.87 7.67
N VAL A 73 -1.13 -1.15 8.66
CA VAL A 73 -1.47 0.25 8.91
C VAL A 73 -1.18 1.11 7.69
N LEU A 74 0.00 0.93 7.09
CA LEU A 74 0.40 1.68 5.91
C LEU A 74 -0.49 1.37 4.70
N LEU A 75 -0.83 0.10 4.46
CA LEU A 75 -1.77 -0.29 3.41
C LEU A 75 -3.09 0.46 3.53
N LYS A 76 -3.68 0.45 4.73
CA LYS A 76 -4.95 1.11 5.00
C LYS A 76 -4.85 2.62 4.76
N ALA A 77 -3.84 3.28 5.33
CA ALA A 77 -3.65 4.72 5.14
C ALA A 77 -3.41 5.10 3.67
N GLY A 78 -2.68 4.28 2.91
CA GLY A 78 -2.46 4.51 1.48
C GLY A 78 -3.70 4.32 0.63
N ILE A 79 -4.57 3.38 1.02
CA ILE A 79 -5.89 3.18 0.40
C ILE A 79 -6.79 4.39 0.70
N ASP A 80 -6.87 4.82 1.96
CA ASP A 80 -7.69 5.97 2.36
C ASP A 80 -7.19 7.27 1.71
N ALA A 81 -5.86 7.42 1.55
CA ALA A 81 -5.25 8.52 0.82
C ALA A 81 -5.68 8.58 -0.67
N GLY A 82 -5.99 7.43 -1.27
CA GLY A 82 -6.51 7.34 -2.64
C GLY A 82 -7.80 8.14 -2.85
N LEU A 83 -8.68 8.17 -1.84
CA LEU A 83 -9.95 8.91 -1.90
C LEU A 83 -9.72 10.41 -2.09
N HIS A 84 -8.70 10.97 -1.44
CA HIS A 84 -8.34 12.38 -1.61
C HIS A 84 -7.72 12.65 -2.99
N LEU A 85 -6.98 11.69 -3.52
CA LEU A 85 -6.36 11.79 -4.85
C LEU A 85 -7.39 11.77 -5.98
N GLN A 86 -8.55 11.14 -5.78
CA GLN A 86 -9.68 11.21 -6.71
C GLN A 86 -10.27 12.62 -6.81
N LEU A 87 -10.19 13.40 -5.74
CA LEU A 87 -10.68 14.78 -5.70
C LEU A 87 -9.70 15.79 -6.32
N ARG A 88 -8.50 15.35 -6.72
CA ARG A 88 -7.54 16.20 -7.43
C ARG A 88 -8.16 16.70 -8.74
N PRO A 89 -8.24 18.01 -8.97
CA PRO A 89 -8.82 18.58 -10.19
C PRO A 89 -8.13 18.11 -11.49
N PRO A 90 -8.91 17.78 -12.55
CA PRO A 90 -10.34 17.52 -12.49
C PRO A 90 -10.60 16.24 -11.68
N ALA A 91 -11.54 16.34 -10.73
CA ALA A 91 -11.92 15.22 -9.88
C ALA A 91 -12.49 14.09 -10.74
N SER A 92 -12.09 12.85 -10.45
CA SER A 92 -12.51 11.67 -11.22
C SER A 92 -12.47 10.43 -10.33
N MET A 93 -13.57 9.67 -10.37
CA MET A 93 -13.66 8.35 -9.76
C MET A 93 -13.23 7.22 -10.72
N LEU A 94 -13.03 7.53 -12.00
CA LEU A 94 -12.65 6.58 -13.05
C LEU A 94 -11.13 6.54 -13.29
N ARG A 95 -10.44 7.64 -12.99
CA ARG A 95 -8.97 7.71 -13.06
C ARG A 95 -8.34 6.93 -11.89
N PRO A 96 -7.39 6.01 -12.14
CA PRO A 96 -6.60 5.38 -11.09
C PRO A 96 -5.98 6.40 -10.14
N ALA A 97 -6.30 6.29 -8.86
CA ALA A 97 -5.88 7.20 -7.81
C ALA A 97 -5.31 6.41 -6.62
N HIS A 98 -4.01 6.14 -6.67
CA HIS A 98 -3.31 5.34 -5.67
C HIS A 98 -2.20 6.14 -5.01
N ALA A 99 -1.99 5.97 -3.71
CA ALA A 99 -0.88 6.61 -3.01
C ALA A 99 0.48 5.98 -3.36
N PHE A 100 0.51 4.66 -3.55
CA PHE A 100 1.74 3.92 -3.79
C PHE A 100 1.96 3.67 -5.28
N ARG A 101 3.12 4.10 -5.76
CA ARG A 101 3.61 3.76 -7.11
C ARG A 101 4.36 2.45 -7.11
N THR A 102 5.23 2.28 -6.10
CA THR A 102 6.12 1.13 -5.97
C THR A 102 6.27 0.78 -4.49
N VAL A 103 6.29 -0.52 -4.18
CA VAL A 103 6.67 -1.04 -2.86
C VAL A 103 7.87 -1.95 -3.07
N GLU A 104 9.07 -1.48 -2.73
CA GLU A 104 10.27 -2.32 -2.68
C GLU A 104 10.23 -3.16 -1.39
N PRO A 105 10.00 -4.48 -1.50
CA PRO A 105 9.95 -5.37 -0.34
C PRO A 105 11.34 -5.59 0.24
N GLY A 106 11.40 -5.71 1.56
CA GLY A 106 12.60 -6.03 2.34
C GLY A 106 12.21 -6.24 3.80
N ARG A 107 13.21 -6.30 4.70
CA ARG A 107 12.94 -6.29 6.14
C ARG A 107 12.18 -5.02 6.54
N HIS A 108 12.66 -3.86 6.08
CA HIS A 108 11.96 -2.58 6.15
C HIS A 108 11.67 -2.13 4.71
N PRO A 109 10.42 -2.20 4.24
CA PRO A 109 10.11 -1.91 2.86
C PRO A 109 10.33 -0.43 2.55
N ARG A 110 10.66 -0.15 1.29
CA ARG A 110 10.77 1.21 0.77
C ARG A 110 9.60 1.48 -0.15
N VAL A 111 8.81 2.48 0.20
CA VAL A 111 7.60 2.83 -0.52
C VAL A 111 7.83 4.10 -1.31
N HIS A 112 7.58 4.04 -2.60
CA HIS A 112 7.60 5.21 -3.48
C HIS A 112 6.18 5.65 -3.76
N LEU A 113 5.96 6.93 -3.55
CA LEU A 113 4.65 7.54 -3.71
C LEU A 113 4.40 7.91 -5.17
N THR A 114 3.13 7.91 -5.57
CA THR A 114 2.71 8.59 -6.79
C THR A 114 2.79 10.11 -6.60
N ASP A 115 2.77 10.84 -7.70
CA ASP A 115 2.83 12.30 -7.64
C ASP A 115 1.67 12.85 -6.82
N HIS A 116 2.00 13.77 -5.91
CA HIS A 116 1.09 14.43 -4.98
C HIS A 116 0.44 13.53 -3.90
N ALA A 117 0.79 12.25 -3.79
CA ALA A 117 0.23 11.38 -2.75
C ALA A 117 0.73 11.66 -1.33
N LEU A 118 1.87 12.35 -1.18
CA LEU A 118 2.47 12.57 0.14
C LEU A 118 1.54 13.34 1.09
N GLY A 119 0.93 14.45 0.66
CA GLY A 119 0.00 15.21 1.50
C GLY A 119 -1.19 14.39 2.01
N PRO A 120 -1.98 13.77 1.12
CA PRO A 120 -3.05 12.84 1.48
C PRO A 120 -2.59 11.70 2.39
N LEU A 121 -1.46 11.07 2.09
CA LEU A 121 -0.93 9.97 2.90
C LEU A 121 -0.56 10.45 4.30
N LEU A 122 0.11 11.60 4.43
CA LEU A 122 0.43 12.19 5.73
C LEU A 122 -0.84 12.56 6.50
N TYR A 123 -1.88 13.03 5.82
CA TYR A 123 -3.16 13.29 6.47
C TYR A 123 -3.78 12.00 7.03
N GLU A 124 -3.72 10.87 6.33
CA GLU A 124 -4.24 9.60 6.87
C GLU A 124 -3.32 8.95 7.91
N LEU A 125 -2.02 9.21 7.85
CA LEU A 125 -1.03 8.62 8.77
C LEU A 125 -0.88 9.37 10.09
N LEU A 126 -0.76 10.70 10.05
CA LEU A 126 -0.29 11.46 11.20
C LEU A 126 -1.30 11.44 12.35
N PRO A 127 -0.88 11.04 13.57
CA PRO A 127 -1.77 11.02 14.72
C PRO A 127 -2.21 12.44 15.05
N ARG A 128 -3.52 12.60 15.19
CA ARG A 128 -4.16 13.86 15.58
C ARG A 128 -5.27 13.53 16.55
N HIS A 129 -5.37 14.26 17.64
CA HIS A 129 -6.34 13.94 18.69
C HIS A 129 -6.88 15.20 19.35
N ASP A 130 -8.05 15.05 19.97
CA ASP A 130 -8.49 15.90 21.06
C ASP A 130 -8.50 15.11 22.38
N ASP A 131 -9.25 15.56 23.38
CA ASP A 131 -9.29 14.91 24.70
C ASP A 131 -10.07 13.57 24.69
N SER A 132 -10.81 13.25 23.60
CA SER A 132 -11.78 12.15 23.54
C SER A 132 -11.62 11.18 22.38
N TRP A 133 -10.87 11.53 21.34
CA TRP A 133 -10.69 10.65 20.18
C TRP A 133 -9.34 10.87 19.49
N VAL A 134 -8.90 9.84 18.75
CA VAL A 134 -7.69 9.84 17.92
C VAL A 134 -8.08 9.61 16.46
N ALA A 135 -7.54 10.42 15.56
CA ALA A 135 -7.48 10.17 14.12
C ALA A 135 -6.05 9.88 13.68
N GLY A 136 -5.95 9.31 12.48
CA GLY A 136 -4.69 8.86 11.93
C GLY A 136 -4.20 7.62 12.68
N VAL A 137 -2.89 7.44 12.69
CA VAL A 137 -2.28 6.25 13.30
C VAL A 137 -1.71 6.62 14.65
N ALA A 138 -2.41 6.26 15.72
CA ALA A 138 -1.93 6.39 17.08
C ALA A 138 -0.52 5.80 17.21
N GLY A 139 0.40 6.52 17.83
CA GLY A 139 1.77 6.06 18.08
C GLY A 139 2.72 6.12 16.89
N LEU A 140 2.28 6.58 15.71
CA LEU A 140 3.18 6.79 14.58
C LEU A 140 4.15 7.94 14.88
N ARG A 141 5.43 7.72 14.61
CA ARG A 141 6.50 8.71 14.68
C ARG A 141 7.33 8.69 13.41
N VAL A 142 8.04 9.77 13.20
CA VAL A 142 8.68 10.06 11.93
C VAL A 142 10.13 10.45 12.17
N THR A 143 11.05 9.81 11.43
CA THR A 143 12.46 10.19 11.43
C THR A 143 12.85 10.68 10.04
N HIS A 144 13.47 11.86 9.97
CA HIS A 144 13.90 12.45 8.71
C HIS A 144 15.30 11.97 8.29
N HIS A 145 15.44 11.62 7.02
CA HIS A 145 16.73 11.37 6.37
C HIS A 145 16.87 12.28 5.13
N PRO A 146 18.07 12.43 4.56
CA PRO A 146 18.29 13.37 3.46
C PRO A 146 17.41 13.17 2.21
N ARG A 147 16.93 11.94 1.96
CA ARG A 147 16.12 11.59 0.76
C ARG A 147 15.00 10.60 1.05
N SER A 148 14.66 10.45 2.33
CA SER A 148 13.58 9.57 2.75
C SER A 148 13.10 9.96 4.12
N VAL A 149 11.90 9.50 4.42
CA VAL A 149 11.33 9.61 5.75
C VAL A 149 11.06 8.21 6.26
N GLU A 150 11.55 7.90 7.46
CA GLU A 150 11.25 6.64 8.15
C GLU A 150 9.99 6.82 9.01
N LEU A 151 9.09 5.85 8.89
CA LEU A 151 7.88 5.72 9.69
C LEU A 151 8.06 4.57 10.67
N ARG A 152 7.71 4.80 11.94
CA ARG A 152 7.78 3.81 13.02
C ARG A 152 6.60 3.94 13.97
N LEU A 153 6.23 2.85 14.64
CA LEU A 153 5.23 2.87 15.71
C LEU A 153 5.94 2.75 17.05
N VAL A 154 5.60 3.63 18.00
CA VAL A 154 6.19 3.59 19.35
C VAL A 154 5.84 2.26 20.01
N GLY A 155 6.87 1.52 20.42
CA GLY A 155 6.72 0.22 21.10
C GLY A 155 6.82 -0.99 20.18
N LEU A 156 6.97 -0.80 18.87
CA LEU A 156 7.20 -1.88 17.89
C LEU A 156 8.62 -1.79 17.30
N ASP A 157 9.26 -2.93 17.03
CA ASP A 157 10.52 -3.02 16.27
C ASP A 157 10.23 -3.15 14.77
N ALA A 158 9.71 -2.07 14.19
CA ALA A 158 9.28 -2.03 12.79
C ALA A 158 9.57 -0.67 12.13
N ALA A 159 9.89 -0.70 10.84
CA ALA A 159 10.12 0.50 10.06
C ALA A 159 9.67 0.37 8.60
N VAL A 160 9.26 1.50 8.03
CA VAL A 160 9.01 1.67 6.59
C VAL A 160 9.64 2.98 6.15
N HIS A 161 10.31 2.99 5.00
CA HIS A 161 10.86 4.22 4.44
C HIS A 161 10.00 4.74 3.28
N LEU A 162 9.51 5.97 3.39
CA LEU A 162 8.98 6.74 2.26
C LEU A 162 10.16 7.27 1.44
N ALA A 163 10.44 6.61 0.32
CA ALA A 163 11.61 6.88 -0.51
C ALA A 163 11.38 8.08 -1.45
N GLY A 164 12.41 8.93 -1.58
CA GLY A 164 12.35 10.14 -2.40
C GLY A 164 11.65 11.32 -1.73
N VAL A 165 11.36 11.22 -0.43
CA VAL A 165 10.81 12.31 0.38
C VAL A 165 11.97 13.03 1.06
N ASP A 166 12.36 14.18 0.51
CA ASP A 166 13.29 15.10 1.16
C ASP A 166 12.54 16.14 2.02
N GLU A 167 13.29 17.05 2.64
CA GLU A 167 12.72 18.09 3.51
C GLU A 167 11.73 19.00 2.77
N ARG A 168 11.98 19.28 1.49
CA ARG A 168 11.09 20.12 0.68
C ARG A 168 9.79 19.38 0.38
N ALA A 169 9.87 18.15 -0.12
CA ALA A 169 8.70 17.32 -0.39
C ALA A 169 7.86 17.15 0.88
N TRP A 170 8.52 16.94 2.03
CA TRP A 170 7.86 16.89 3.33
C TRP A 170 7.13 18.19 3.67
N ALA A 171 7.79 19.34 3.53
CA ALA A 171 7.17 20.63 3.80
C ALA A 171 5.93 20.87 2.90
N ASP A 172 6.01 20.50 1.63
CA ASP A 172 4.90 20.59 0.67
C ASP A 172 3.75 19.65 1.08
N GLY A 173 4.05 18.41 1.49
CA GLY A 173 3.07 17.47 2.04
C GLY A 173 2.42 17.99 3.32
N MET A 174 3.18 18.62 4.21
CA MET A 174 2.63 19.21 5.44
C MET A 174 1.78 20.46 5.17
N LYS A 175 1.99 21.19 4.08
CA LYS A 175 1.09 22.28 3.65
C LYS A 175 -0.32 21.74 3.40
N TYR A 176 -0.44 20.60 2.73
CA TYR A 176 -1.73 19.89 2.55
C TYR A 176 -2.41 19.63 3.89
N VAL A 177 -1.69 18.99 4.82
CA VAL A 177 -2.22 18.59 6.14
C VAL A 177 -2.69 19.82 6.93
N ARG A 178 -1.85 20.87 6.99
CA ARG A 178 -2.18 22.10 7.72
C ARG A 178 -3.40 22.81 7.14
N THR A 179 -3.55 22.82 5.83
CA THR A 179 -4.72 23.45 5.18
C THR A 179 -6.01 22.70 5.52
N LEU A 180 -6.03 21.37 5.46
CA LEU A 180 -7.22 20.58 5.83
C LEU A 180 -7.59 20.69 7.31
N LEU A 181 -6.59 20.81 8.18
CA LEU A 181 -6.78 20.92 9.63
C LEU A 181 -6.99 22.36 10.13
N LYS A 182 -6.94 23.36 9.24
CA LYS A 182 -7.10 24.76 9.60
C LYS A 182 -8.41 24.97 10.39
N GLY A 183 -8.28 25.52 11.61
CA GLY A 183 -9.42 25.83 12.48
C GLY A 183 -9.98 24.66 13.30
N ARG A 184 -9.39 23.46 13.24
CA ARG A 184 -9.92 22.27 13.94
C ARG A 184 -9.40 22.04 15.36
N GLY A 185 -8.45 22.85 15.84
CA GLY A 185 -7.97 22.80 17.23
C GLY A 185 -7.32 21.47 17.67
N LEU A 186 -6.86 20.64 16.72
CA LEU A 186 -6.28 19.33 17.02
C LEU A 186 -4.83 19.45 17.49
N ASN A 187 -4.50 18.75 18.56
CA ASN A 187 -3.12 18.56 19.00
C ASN A 187 -2.44 17.55 18.08
N ALA A 188 -1.23 17.86 17.66
CA ALA A 188 -0.44 16.96 16.85
C ALA A 188 1.04 17.12 17.20
N ALA A 189 1.54 16.17 17.98
CA ALA A 189 2.98 15.97 18.16
C ALA A 189 3.49 15.23 16.92
N PHE A 190 3.75 15.99 15.86
CA PHE A 190 3.94 15.47 14.50
C PHE A 190 5.22 14.66 14.27
N VAL A 191 6.12 14.51 15.24
CA VAL A 191 7.47 14.00 14.96
C VAL A 191 8.01 13.13 16.10
N ASP A 192 7.93 13.60 17.35
CA ASP A 192 8.72 13.06 18.45
C ASP A 192 7.92 12.85 19.75
N GLY A 193 8.44 11.96 20.61
CA GLY A 193 7.97 11.78 21.99
C GLY A 193 7.27 10.44 22.25
N PRO A 194 7.00 10.14 23.55
CA PRO A 194 6.29 8.92 23.94
C PRO A 194 4.83 8.94 23.47
N LEU A 195 4.12 7.82 23.65
CA LEU A 195 2.67 7.76 23.42
C LEU A 195 1.93 8.71 24.37
N ALA A 196 1.04 9.53 23.80
CA ALA A 196 0.08 10.30 24.58
C ALA A 196 -0.90 9.36 25.31
N ALA A 197 -1.53 9.84 26.38
CA ALA A 197 -2.51 9.04 27.13
C ALA A 197 -3.67 8.58 26.25
N VAL A 198 -4.24 9.49 25.46
CA VAL A 198 -5.33 9.19 24.52
C VAL A 198 -4.91 8.22 23.41
N GLU A 199 -3.65 8.26 22.95
CA GLU A 199 -3.11 7.26 22.01
C GLU A 199 -3.04 5.87 22.65
N ARG A 200 -2.61 5.78 23.92
CA ARG A 200 -2.55 4.51 24.66
C ARG A 200 -3.93 3.91 24.88
N ASP A 201 -4.88 4.74 25.32
CA ASP A 201 -6.25 4.30 25.57
C ASP A 201 -6.92 3.83 24.27
N HIS A 202 -6.71 4.58 23.17
CA HIS A 202 -7.18 4.18 21.84
C HIS A 202 -6.61 2.83 21.39
N LEU A 203 -5.31 2.59 21.56
CA LEU A 203 -4.67 1.34 21.16
C LEU A 203 -5.09 0.13 22.01
N ALA A 204 -5.52 0.36 23.26
CA ALA A 204 -6.08 -0.68 24.11
C ALA A 204 -7.46 -1.13 23.61
N GLU A 205 -8.25 -0.22 23.04
CA GLU A 205 -9.59 -0.51 22.49
C GLU A 205 -9.54 -0.97 21.02
N THR A 206 -8.64 -0.38 20.23
CA THR A 206 -8.48 -0.63 18.80
C THR A 206 -7.01 -0.94 18.50
N PRO A 207 -6.56 -2.19 18.72
CA PRO A 207 -5.22 -2.63 18.36
C PRO A 207 -4.95 -2.48 16.86
N TYR A 208 -3.67 -2.41 16.49
CA TYR A 208 -3.29 -2.34 15.07
C TYR A 208 -3.79 -3.59 14.32
N PRO A 209 -4.23 -3.41 13.05
CA PRO A 209 -4.55 -4.55 12.21
C PRO A 209 -3.28 -5.36 11.92
N THR A 210 -3.39 -6.68 11.87
CA THR A 210 -2.32 -7.60 11.49
C THR A 210 -2.78 -8.53 10.36
N GLY A 211 -1.92 -9.47 9.96
CA GLY A 211 -2.23 -10.52 9.02
C GLY A 211 -1.93 -10.20 7.56
N VAL A 212 -2.79 -10.67 6.66
CA VAL A 212 -2.53 -10.71 5.20
C VAL A 212 -2.42 -9.32 4.55
N GLY A 213 -2.83 -8.25 5.24
CA GLY A 213 -2.66 -6.87 4.75
C GLY A 213 -1.20 -6.50 4.42
N SER A 214 -0.23 -6.97 5.21
CA SER A 214 1.20 -6.78 4.92
C SER A 214 1.59 -7.45 3.59
N ALA A 215 1.14 -8.69 3.38
CA ALA A 215 1.40 -9.41 2.14
C ALA A 215 0.72 -8.76 0.93
N VAL A 216 -0.45 -8.14 1.12
CA VAL A 216 -1.17 -7.34 0.12
C VAL A 216 -0.40 -6.06 -0.21
N LEU A 217 0.13 -5.32 0.78
CA LEU A 217 0.96 -4.14 0.56
C LEU A 217 2.16 -4.45 -0.34
N ARG A 218 2.87 -5.54 -0.05
CA ARG A 218 4.04 -5.98 -0.84
C ARG A 218 3.68 -6.36 -2.29
N ARG A 219 2.39 -6.58 -2.57
CA ARG A 219 1.82 -6.93 -3.88
C ARG A 219 0.86 -5.85 -4.39
N TYR A 220 0.94 -4.63 -3.85
CA TYR A 220 -0.04 -3.59 -4.09
C TYR A 220 -0.20 -3.22 -5.58
N HIS A 221 0.85 -3.39 -6.38
CA HIS A 221 0.82 -3.04 -7.80
C HIS A 221 -0.16 -3.91 -8.62
N LEU A 222 -0.58 -5.07 -8.09
CA LEU A 222 -1.65 -5.86 -8.72
C LEU A 222 -2.96 -5.06 -8.85
N PHE A 223 -3.17 -4.07 -7.97
CA PHE A 223 -4.37 -3.27 -7.92
C PHE A 223 -4.22 -1.88 -8.56
N SER A 224 -3.03 -1.49 -9.03
CA SER A 224 -2.74 -0.10 -9.42
C SER A 224 -3.43 0.38 -10.70
N ALA A 225 -4.06 -0.53 -11.43
CA ALA A 225 -4.86 -0.22 -12.62
C ALA A 225 -6.35 -0.03 -12.29
N ALA A 226 -6.79 -0.39 -11.07
CA ALA A 226 -8.15 -0.11 -10.65
C ALA A 226 -8.32 1.42 -10.46
N PRO A 227 -9.50 1.99 -10.72
CA PRO A 227 -9.76 3.38 -10.38
C PRO A 227 -9.50 3.72 -8.90
N TRP A 228 -9.87 2.79 -8.00
CA TRP A 228 -9.62 2.87 -6.57
C TRP A 228 -9.63 1.47 -5.95
N VAL A 229 -9.12 1.37 -4.73
CA VAL A 229 -9.16 0.17 -3.89
C VAL A 229 -9.69 0.56 -2.53
N ARG A 230 -10.45 -0.32 -1.88
CA ARG A 230 -10.82 -0.22 -0.47
C ARG A 230 -10.37 -1.49 0.25
N ALA A 231 -9.97 -1.33 1.51
CA ALA A 231 -9.66 -2.46 2.36
C ALA A 231 -10.36 -2.32 3.71
N LEU A 232 -10.96 -3.40 4.16
CA LEU A 232 -11.51 -3.53 5.50
C LEU A 232 -10.79 -4.67 6.22
N ALA A 233 -10.33 -4.42 7.44
CA ALA A 233 -9.72 -5.43 8.29
C ALA A 233 -10.65 -5.72 9.48
N GLN A 234 -10.83 -7.00 9.80
CA GLN A 234 -11.55 -7.45 10.99
C GLN A 234 -10.85 -8.68 11.57
N GLY A 235 -10.05 -8.48 12.62
CA GLY A 235 -9.15 -9.52 13.14
C GLY A 235 -8.18 -9.99 12.05
N ASP A 236 -8.13 -11.30 11.83
CA ASP A 236 -7.25 -11.95 10.85
C ASP A 236 -7.82 -11.99 9.41
N ARG A 237 -8.94 -11.28 9.18
CA ARG A 237 -9.65 -11.25 7.90
C ARG A 237 -9.55 -9.89 7.24
N TRP A 238 -9.34 -9.91 5.93
CA TRP A 238 -9.29 -8.72 5.09
C TRP A 238 -10.24 -8.84 3.91
N TRP A 239 -10.97 -7.77 3.62
CA TRP A 239 -11.76 -7.62 2.40
C TRP A 239 -11.11 -6.54 1.56
N VAL A 240 -10.74 -6.88 0.33
CA VAL A 240 -10.17 -5.94 -0.65
C VAL A 240 -11.15 -5.82 -1.80
N GLU A 241 -11.62 -4.59 -1.99
CA GLU A 241 -12.65 -4.24 -2.94
C GLU A 241 -12.15 -3.21 -3.94
N TRP A 242 -12.58 -3.33 -5.18
CA TRP A 242 -12.32 -2.35 -6.24
C TRP A 242 -13.51 -2.34 -7.22
N PRO A 243 -13.70 -1.29 -8.02
CA PRO A 243 -14.79 -1.25 -8.98
C PRO A 243 -14.50 -2.22 -10.13
N ALA A 244 -15.53 -2.83 -10.71
CA ALA A 244 -15.41 -3.80 -11.80
C ALA A 244 -14.44 -3.32 -12.91
N SER A 245 -13.25 -3.92 -12.98
CA SER A 245 -12.17 -3.47 -13.87
C SER A 245 -11.03 -4.47 -14.05
N LEU A 246 -10.57 -5.12 -12.97
CA LEU A 246 -9.42 -6.02 -13.02
C LEU A 246 -9.82 -7.48 -13.24
N GLY A 247 -11.03 -7.86 -12.80
CA GLY A 247 -11.52 -9.22 -12.71
C GLY A 247 -11.01 -9.92 -11.45
N VAL A 248 -11.93 -10.31 -10.56
CA VAL A 248 -11.60 -11.08 -9.33
C VAL A 248 -10.77 -12.34 -9.61
N PRO A 249 -11.13 -13.21 -10.58
CA PRO A 249 -10.35 -14.43 -10.85
C PRO A 249 -8.91 -14.14 -11.29
N LYS A 250 -8.71 -13.07 -12.08
CA LYS A 250 -7.37 -12.69 -12.54
C LYS A 250 -6.47 -12.25 -11.39
N VAL A 251 -6.98 -11.45 -10.47
CA VAL A 251 -6.23 -11.03 -9.28
C VAL A 251 -5.97 -12.22 -8.36
N ALA A 252 -6.95 -13.12 -8.20
CA ALA A 252 -6.80 -14.35 -7.44
C ALA A 252 -5.70 -15.25 -8.00
N ASP A 253 -5.69 -15.49 -9.32
CA ASP A 253 -4.65 -16.28 -10.00
C ASP A 253 -3.25 -15.69 -9.80
N GLN A 254 -3.14 -14.35 -9.79
CA GLN A 254 -1.88 -13.67 -9.48
C GLN A 254 -1.49 -13.88 -8.00
N LEU A 255 -2.43 -13.72 -7.07
CA LEU A 255 -2.17 -13.97 -5.66
C LEU A 255 -1.91 -15.45 -5.34
N LEU A 256 -2.33 -16.39 -6.19
CA LEU A 256 -2.02 -17.82 -6.10
C LEU A 256 -0.81 -18.24 -6.94
N HIS A 257 -0.21 -17.32 -7.70
CA HIS A 257 0.91 -17.65 -8.59
C HIS A 257 2.06 -18.30 -7.81
N PRO A 258 2.61 -19.44 -8.26
CA PRO A 258 3.56 -20.28 -7.52
C PRO A 258 4.95 -19.66 -7.24
N VAL A 259 5.16 -18.37 -7.52
CA VAL A 259 6.45 -17.69 -7.38
C VAL A 259 6.29 -16.38 -6.62
N PHE A 260 5.38 -15.52 -7.07
CA PHE A 260 5.16 -14.18 -6.49
C PHE A 260 3.82 -14.04 -5.75
N GLY A 261 2.97 -15.07 -5.77
CA GLY A 261 1.73 -15.11 -5.00
C GLY A 261 1.96 -15.10 -3.48
N LEU A 262 0.87 -15.14 -2.74
CA LEU A 262 0.82 -15.22 -1.29
C LEU A 262 1.33 -16.60 -0.82
N PRO A 263 2.40 -16.67 -0.02
CA PRO A 263 2.93 -17.92 0.53
C PRO A 263 1.87 -18.72 1.28
N GLY A 264 1.79 -20.03 1.01
CA GLY A 264 0.84 -20.93 1.68
C GLY A 264 -0.63 -20.69 1.36
N ALA A 265 -0.96 -19.72 0.50
CA ALA A 265 -2.34 -19.40 0.19
C ALA A 265 -2.99 -20.49 -0.68
N VAL A 266 -4.23 -20.80 -0.37
CA VAL A 266 -5.13 -21.64 -1.16
C VAL A 266 -6.46 -20.94 -1.33
N GLU A 267 -7.19 -21.27 -2.39
CA GLU A 267 -8.54 -20.77 -2.57
C GLU A 267 -9.47 -21.33 -1.49
N THR A 268 -10.36 -20.49 -0.97
CA THR A 268 -11.39 -20.84 0.01
C THR A 268 -12.72 -20.17 -0.35
N PRO A 269 -13.87 -20.80 -0.03
CA PRO A 269 -15.17 -20.17 -0.27
C PRO A 269 -15.33 -18.81 0.41
N SER A 270 -15.89 -17.82 -0.28
CA SER A 270 -16.30 -16.53 0.30
C SER A 270 -17.78 -16.53 0.66
N ALA A 271 -18.11 -16.36 1.94
CA ALA A 271 -19.51 -16.30 2.41
C ALA A 271 -20.26 -15.03 1.96
N GLY A 272 -19.54 -13.97 1.56
CA GLY A 272 -20.10 -12.67 1.17
C GLY A 272 -20.17 -12.42 -0.34
N GLY A 273 -19.91 -13.44 -1.17
CA GLY A 273 -19.64 -13.27 -2.60
C GLY A 273 -18.18 -12.86 -2.88
N GLY A 274 -17.73 -13.05 -4.12
CA GLY A 274 -16.31 -12.91 -4.48
C GLY A 274 -15.49 -14.20 -4.30
N LEU A 275 -14.17 -14.08 -4.20
CA LEU A 275 -13.23 -15.20 -4.07
C LEU A 275 -12.40 -15.03 -2.79
N GLY A 276 -12.30 -16.09 -1.98
CA GLY A 276 -11.49 -16.09 -0.76
C GLY A 276 -10.14 -16.79 -0.97
N LEU A 277 -9.10 -16.28 -0.33
CA LEU A 277 -7.78 -16.91 -0.24
C LEU A 277 -7.44 -17.07 1.25
N SER A 278 -7.03 -18.26 1.67
CA SER A 278 -6.59 -18.53 3.04
C SER A 278 -5.16 -19.02 3.08
N THR A 279 -4.37 -18.47 4.01
CA THR A 279 -3.01 -18.94 4.32
C THR A 279 -2.99 -19.99 5.45
N GLY A 280 -4.17 -20.38 5.94
CA GLY A 280 -4.36 -21.18 7.16
C GLY A 280 -4.36 -20.35 8.44
N TRP A 281 -3.76 -19.15 8.41
CA TRP A 281 -3.70 -18.21 9.53
C TRP A 281 -4.54 -16.95 9.28
N TYR A 282 -4.58 -16.49 8.03
CA TYR A 282 -5.26 -15.27 7.62
C TYR A 282 -6.11 -15.52 6.37
N ASP A 283 -7.23 -14.80 6.28
CA ASP A 283 -8.13 -14.86 5.14
C ASP A 283 -8.18 -13.52 4.39
N LEU A 284 -8.11 -13.58 3.07
CA LEU A 284 -8.26 -12.47 2.15
C LEU A 284 -9.46 -12.70 1.24
N PHE A 285 -10.44 -11.81 1.29
CA PHE A 285 -11.63 -11.84 0.44
C PHE A 285 -11.50 -10.77 -0.64
N LEU A 286 -11.59 -11.19 -1.89
CA LEU A 286 -11.48 -10.34 -3.06
C LEU A 286 -12.86 -10.12 -3.66
N ARG A 287 -13.22 -8.88 -3.93
CA ARG A 287 -14.51 -8.55 -4.50
C ARG A 287 -14.46 -7.36 -5.46
N GLU A 288 -15.16 -7.51 -6.57
CA GLU A 288 -15.52 -6.38 -7.42
C GLU A 288 -16.90 -5.86 -7.02
N VAL A 289 -17.02 -4.54 -7.01
CA VAL A 289 -18.27 -3.83 -6.80
C VAL A 289 -18.63 -3.03 -8.03
N ASP A 290 -19.88 -2.53 -8.06
CA ASP A 290 -20.32 -1.66 -9.14
C ASP A 290 -19.42 -0.42 -9.23
N GLY A 291 -18.96 -0.16 -10.45
CA GLY A 291 -18.10 0.99 -10.73
C GLY A 291 -18.88 2.31 -10.65
N PRO A 292 -18.16 3.43 -10.51
CA PRO A 292 -18.79 4.74 -10.63
C PRO A 292 -19.36 4.90 -12.04
N ASP A 293 -20.58 5.44 -12.12
CA ASP A 293 -21.25 5.68 -13.40
C ASP A 293 -20.53 6.81 -14.18
N PRO A 294 -20.01 6.53 -15.39
CA PRO A 294 -19.35 7.54 -16.21
C PRO A 294 -20.21 8.75 -16.54
N GLU A 295 -21.54 8.62 -16.56
CA GLU A 295 -22.44 9.74 -16.83
C GLU A 295 -22.37 10.83 -15.74
N HIS A 296 -21.93 10.47 -14.53
CA HIS A 296 -21.76 11.41 -13.42
C HIS A 296 -20.37 12.07 -13.37
N GLU A 297 -19.41 11.66 -14.21
CA GLU A 297 -18.04 12.21 -14.20
C GLU A 297 -17.99 13.72 -14.53
N PRO A 298 -18.75 14.25 -15.51
CA PRO A 298 -18.78 15.69 -15.78
C PRO A 298 -19.30 16.51 -14.59
N ALA A 299 -20.28 15.98 -13.85
CA ALA A 299 -20.82 16.64 -12.67
C ALA A 299 -19.80 16.69 -11.52
N LEU A 300 -19.07 15.59 -11.30
CA LEU A 300 -17.99 15.53 -10.32
C LEU A 300 -16.84 16.48 -10.68
N ALA A 301 -16.45 16.53 -11.94
CA ALA A 301 -15.36 17.40 -12.41
C ALA A 301 -15.72 18.89 -12.31
N ALA A 302 -17.01 19.24 -12.41
CA ALA A 302 -17.52 20.60 -12.25
C ALA A 302 -17.72 21.03 -10.79
N MET A 303 -17.60 20.11 -9.83
CA MET A 303 -17.82 20.43 -8.42
C MET A 303 -16.69 21.32 -7.87
N GLU A 304 -17.07 22.49 -7.35
CA GLU A 304 -16.17 23.35 -6.59
C GLU A 304 -15.99 22.78 -5.18
N TRP A 305 -14.90 22.04 -4.99
CA TRP A 305 -14.51 21.54 -3.68
C TRP A 305 -13.94 22.66 -2.82
N PRO A 306 -14.13 22.61 -1.48
CA PRO A 306 -13.54 23.58 -0.57
C PRO A 306 -12.03 23.71 -0.78
N GLU A 307 -11.47 24.91 -0.60
CA GLU A 307 -10.03 25.18 -0.77
C GLU A 307 -9.15 24.21 0.04
N GLY A 308 -9.61 23.73 1.19
CA GLY A 308 -8.89 22.71 1.96
C GLY A 308 -8.72 21.38 1.22
N VAL A 309 -9.67 21.02 0.36
CA VAL A 309 -9.76 19.74 -0.35
C VAL A 309 -9.02 19.77 -1.69
N THR A 310 -8.83 20.93 -2.32
CA THR A 310 -8.19 21.07 -3.64
C THR A 310 -7.10 22.14 -3.73
N GLY A 311 -7.05 23.10 -2.82
CA GLY A 311 -6.12 24.24 -2.82
C GLY A 311 -4.67 23.92 -2.45
N TRP A 312 -4.37 22.65 -2.15
CA TRP A 312 -3.01 22.12 -2.04
C TRP A 312 -2.39 21.79 -3.41
N TRP A 313 -3.21 21.71 -4.45
CA TRP A 313 -2.76 21.43 -5.80
C TRP A 313 -2.33 22.73 -6.49
N GLU A 314 -1.03 22.85 -6.77
CA GLU A 314 -0.53 23.82 -7.74
C GLU A 314 -0.44 23.13 -9.10
N PRO A 315 -1.11 23.65 -10.16
CA PRO A 315 -0.92 23.10 -11.49
C PRO A 315 0.57 23.12 -11.84
N PRO A 316 1.10 22.09 -12.50
CA PRO A 316 2.47 22.14 -13.00
C PRO A 316 2.60 23.41 -13.85
N GLN A 317 3.48 24.32 -13.43
CA GLN A 317 3.78 25.50 -14.21
C GLN A 317 4.29 25.01 -15.57
N ALA A 318 3.68 25.50 -16.65
CA ALA A 318 4.16 25.21 -17.99
C ALA A 318 5.67 25.51 -18.02
N VAL A 319 6.48 24.50 -18.33
CA VAL A 319 7.91 24.69 -18.56
C VAL A 319 8.01 25.69 -19.71
N LYS A 320 8.46 26.91 -19.39
CA LYS A 320 8.75 27.94 -20.39
C LYS A 320 10.00 27.57 -21.17
#